data_AF-A0A345IFU2-F1
#
_entry.id   AF-A0A345IFU2-F1
#
_cell.length_a   1.000
_cell.length_b   1.000
_cell.length_c   1.000
_cell.angle_alpha   90.00
_cell.angle_beta   90.00
_cell.angle_gamma   90.00
#
_symmetry.space_group_name_H-M   'P 1'
#
loop_
_entity.id
_entity.type
_entity.pdbx_description
1 polymer ?
#
loop_
_entity_poly.entity_id
_entity_poly.type
_entity_poly.pdbx_seq_one_letter_code
_entity_poly.pdbx_strand_id
1 'polypeptide(L)'
;MLRRVPDLTALELLLRAAHRPAVQDVQRLWQALPSDEQEAAAAHALSLGHPRLALAWSESPWIQAPARLRLGEAKAARAALDTLPDSARRAVLWARAGAQLGEAQALMLAQAARSQARREGDAAALIAAAALLGELEQAQGAPRQALRSLAEGLKVAELTGESADPHLLAVLAHVQAGVGSAAKARQTAQRALERSGPRGPARVLALFALGRGDEARQEAQAGELAPVWWTFVGSVDRQEG
;
A
#
# COMPACT_ATOMS: atom_id res chain seq x y z
N MET A 1 22.01 -6.17 37.28
CA MET A 1 21.77 -6.25 35.82
C MET A 1 20.51 -5.47 35.50
N LEU A 2 20.64 -4.25 34.95
CA LEU A 2 19.49 -3.46 34.52
C LEU A 2 18.84 -4.17 33.33
N ARG A 3 17.63 -4.72 33.52
CA ARG A 3 16.81 -5.18 32.39
C ARG A 3 16.56 -3.96 31.51
N ARG A 4 17.07 -3.97 30.28
CA ARG A 4 16.71 -2.94 29.30
C ARG A 4 15.19 -2.97 29.17
N VAL A 5 14.56 -1.82 29.41
CA VAL A 5 13.16 -1.62 29.06
C VAL A 5 13.07 -1.83 27.54
N PRO A 6 12.21 -2.72 27.05
CA PRO A 6 12.02 -2.88 25.62
C PRO A 6 11.53 -1.54 25.04
N ASP A 7 12.15 -1.13 23.95
CA ASP A 7 11.80 0.09 23.21
C ASP A 7 11.22 -0.27 21.84
N LEU A 8 10.61 0.71 21.18
CA LEU A 8 10.05 0.55 19.84
C LEU A 8 11.09 0.00 18.83
N THR A 9 12.36 0.37 18.98
CA THR A 9 13.48 -0.10 18.13
C THR A 9 13.65 -1.62 18.18
N ALA A 10 13.59 -2.23 19.37
CA ALA A 10 13.69 -3.67 19.54
C ALA A 10 12.52 -4.40 18.85
N LEU A 11 11.31 -3.85 18.95
CA LEU A 11 10.13 -4.40 18.28
C LEU A 11 10.26 -4.27 16.74
N GLU A 12 10.73 -3.13 16.25
CA GLU A 12 10.96 -2.93 14.81
C GLU A 12 11.96 -3.93 14.23
N LEU A 13 13.09 -4.15 14.92
CA LEU A 13 14.11 -5.12 14.50
C LEU A 13 13.51 -6.53 14.41
N LEU A 14 12.68 -6.90 15.37
CA LEU A 14 12.00 -8.20 15.37
C LEU A 14 11.02 -8.32 14.20
N LEU A 15 10.23 -7.28 13.92
CA LEU A 15 9.25 -7.26 12.83
C LEU A 15 9.90 -7.25 11.43
N ARG A 16 11.10 -6.68 11.30
CA ARG A 16 11.91 -6.65 10.07
C ARG A 16 12.62 -7.97 9.78
N ALA A 17 12.72 -8.88 10.73
CA ALA A 17 13.40 -10.16 10.53
C ALA A 17 12.81 -10.91 9.33
N ALA A 18 13.67 -11.55 8.53
CA ALA A 18 13.26 -12.27 7.32
C ALA A 18 12.22 -13.38 7.62
N HIS A 19 12.37 -14.02 8.78
CA HIS A 19 11.47 -15.05 9.27
C HIS A 19 10.40 -14.40 10.14
N ARG A 20 9.16 -14.92 10.07
CA ARG A 20 8.06 -14.43 10.90
C ARG A 20 8.41 -14.69 12.38
N PRO A 21 8.54 -13.66 13.22
CA PRO A 21 8.84 -13.86 14.63
C PRO A 21 7.70 -14.59 15.33
N ALA A 22 8.02 -15.31 16.41
CA ALA A 22 7.01 -15.99 17.21
C ALA A 22 6.01 -14.98 17.79
N VAL A 23 4.72 -15.23 17.60
CA VAL A 23 3.64 -14.32 18.03
C VAL A 23 3.76 -13.95 19.51
N GLN A 24 4.17 -14.92 20.34
CA GLN A 24 4.34 -14.73 21.79
C GLN A 24 5.44 -13.71 22.14
N ASP A 25 6.56 -13.71 21.40
CA ASP A 25 7.68 -12.80 21.66
C ASP A 25 7.33 -11.38 21.22
N VAL A 26 6.67 -11.25 20.08
CA VAL A 26 6.16 -9.97 19.55
C VAL A 26 5.12 -9.39 20.51
N GLN A 27 4.18 -10.21 20.99
CA GLN A 27 3.15 -9.79 21.93
C GLN A 27 3.74 -9.32 23.27
N ARG A 28 4.73 -10.05 23.80
CA ARG A 28 5.40 -9.70 25.06
C ARG A 28 6.12 -8.36 24.96
N LEU A 29 6.80 -8.10 23.84
CA LEU A 29 7.49 -6.83 23.61
C LEU A 29 6.50 -5.68 23.47
N TRP A 30 5.43 -5.84 22.69
CA TRP A 30 4.40 -4.82 22.53
C TRP A 30 3.71 -4.48 23.86
N GLN A 31 3.33 -5.48 24.66
CA GLN A 31 2.70 -5.25 25.98
C GLN A 31 3.60 -4.53 26.98
N ALA A 32 4.92 -4.57 26.77
CA ALA A 32 5.89 -3.91 27.63
C ALA A 32 6.19 -2.46 27.19
N LEU A 33 5.68 -2.01 26.04
CA LEU A 33 5.81 -0.63 25.59
C LEU A 33 4.85 0.30 26.36
N PRO A 34 5.23 1.58 26.56
CA PRO A 34 4.31 2.63 26.99
C PRO A 34 3.06 2.72 26.09
N SER A 35 1.91 3.12 26.66
CA SER A 35 0.63 3.16 25.92
C SER A 35 0.64 4.09 24.70
N ASP A 36 1.40 5.17 24.76
CA ASP A 36 1.61 6.12 23.65
C ASP A 36 2.49 5.52 22.54
N GLU A 37 3.42 4.62 22.87
CA GLU A 37 4.24 3.90 21.89
C GLU A 37 3.52 2.67 21.30
N GLN A 38 2.52 2.11 21.98
CA GLN A 38 1.76 0.96 21.48
C GLN A 38 0.98 1.27 20.19
N GLU A 39 0.42 2.47 20.07
CA GLU A 39 -0.28 2.92 18.87
C GLU A 39 0.72 3.13 17.71
N ALA A 40 1.87 3.75 18.00
CA ALA A 40 2.94 3.90 17.03
C ALA A 40 3.43 2.51 16.56
N ALA A 41 3.57 1.55 17.47
CA ALA A 41 3.94 0.17 17.16
C ALA A 41 2.93 -0.50 16.20
N ALA A 42 1.63 -0.23 16.33
CA ALA A 42 0.63 -0.73 15.39
C ALA A 42 0.82 -0.14 13.97
N ALA A 43 1.11 1.16 13.88
CA ALA A 43 1.41 1.81 12.60
C ALA A 43 2.71 1.27 11.98
N HIS A 44 3.74 1.00 12.79
CA HIS A 44 4.99 0.36 12.36
C HIS A 44 4.78 -1.09 11.92
N ALA A 45 3.98 -1.87 12.64
CA ALA A 45 3.61 -3.23 12.23
C ALA A 45 2.94 -3.21 10.86
N LEU A 46 2.01 -2.27 10.64
CA LEU A 46 1.41 -2.09 9.33
C LEU A 46 2.47 -1.69 8.30
N SER A 47 3.32 -0.70 8.53
CA SER A 47 4.32 -0.27 7.52
C SER A 47 5.29 -1.40 7.12
N LEU A 48 5.57 -2.33 8.03
CA LEU A 48 6.43 -3.51 7.83
C LEU A 48 5.71 -4.75 7.28
N GLY A 49 4.43 -4.62 6.92
CA GLY A 49 3.67 -5.69 6.28
C GLY A 49 3.06 -6.71 7.24
N HIS A 50 2.71 -6.30 8.46
CA HIS A 50 2.00 -7.15 9.43
C HIS A 50 0.59 -6.61 9.73
N PRO A 51 -0.35 -6.65 8.77
CA PRO A 51 -1.67 -6.03 8.93
C PRO A 51 -2.49 -6.66 10.07
N ARG A 52 -2.38 -7.97 10.35
CA ARG A 52 -3.09 -8.59 11.48
C ARG A 52 -2.57 -8.13 12.85
N LEU A 53 -1.26 -7.92 12.98
CA LEU A 53 -0.69 -7.36 14.21
C LEU A 53 -1.16 -5.93 14.41
N ALA A 54 -1.14 -5.11 13.34
CA ALA A 54 -1.68 -3.76 13.40
C ALA A 54 -3.16 -3.72 13.82
N LEU A 55 -3.98 -4.66 13.35
CA LEU A 55 -5.38 -4.79 13.78
C LEU A 55 -5.52 -5.23 15.23
N ALA A 56 -4.66 -6.14 15.70
CA ALA A 56 -4.70 -6.61 17.08
C ALA A 56 -4.23 -5.57 18.09
N TRP A 57 -3.44 -4.59 17.66
CA TRP A 57 -2.77 -3.62 18.54
C TRP A 57 -3.41 -2.23 18.56
N SER A 58 -4.31 -1.92 17.62
CA SER A 58 -4.88 -0.57 17.50
C SER A 58 -6.39 -0.60 17.30
N GLU A 59 -7.07 0.27 18.04
CA GLU A 59 -8.48 0.60 17.85
C GLU A 59 -8.69 1.80 16.90
N SER A 60 -7.62 2.47 16.48
CA SER A 60 -7.71 3.61 15.57
C SER A 60 -8.22 3.22 14.18
N PRO A 61 -9.30 3.84 13.69
CA PRO A 61 -9.79 3.60 12.33
C PRO A 61 -8.75 3.91 11.24
N TRP A 62 -7.81 4.84 11.52
CA TRP A 62 -6.73 5.19 10.60
C TRP A 62 -5.68 4.10 10.43
N ILE A 63 -5.57 3.16 11.37
CA ILE A 63 -4.73 1.95 11.24
C ILE A 63 -5.58 0.77 10.79
N GLN A 64 -6.77 0.60 11.38
CA GLN A 64 -7.63 -0.55 11.07
C GLN A 64 -8.08 -0.58 9.61
N ALA A 65 -8.50 0.55 9.03
CA ALA A 65 -8.99 0.57 7.65
C ALA A 65 -7.90 0.18 6.63
N PRO A 66 -6.70 0.79 6.63
CA PRO A 66 -5.62 0.34 5.73
C PRO A 66 -5.17 -1.11 5.97
N ALA A 67 -5.13 -1.57 7.23
CA ALA A 67 -4.80 -2.97 7.53
C ALA A 67 -5.83 -3.94 6.96
N ARG A 68 -7.14 -3.67 7.13
CA ARG A 68 -8.23 -4.44 6.52
C ARG A 68 -8.17 -4.41 4.99
N LEU A 69 -7.85 -3.26 4.39
CA LEU A 69 -7.65 -3.17 2.94
C LEU A 69 -6.49 -4.04 2.45
N ARG A 70 -5.40 -4.18 3.22
CA ARG A 70 -4.32 -5.12 2.87
C ARG A 70 -4.78 -6.56 2.88
N LEU A 71 -5.62 -6.93 3.85
CA LEU A 71 -6.22 -8.26 3.97
C LEU A 71 -7.36 -8.52 2.96
N GLY A 72 -7.76 -7.53 2.16
CA GLY A 72 -8.90 -7.63 1.23
C GLY A 72 -10.27 -7.54 1.92
N GLU A 73 -10.31 -7.12 3.19
CA GLU A 73 -11.52 -7.00 4.02
C GLU A 73 -12.22 -5.65 3.78
N ALA A 74 -12.46 -5.29 2.52
CA ALA A 74 -12.89 -3.96 2.11
C ALA A 74 -14.21 -3.48 2.76
N LYS A 75 -15.16 -4.39 3.03
CA LYS A 75 -16.41 -4.06 3.74
C LYS A 75 -16.14 -3.60 5.17
N ALA A 76 -15.30 -4.34 5.89
CA ALA A 76 -14.92 -4.00 7.26
C ALA A 76 -14.05 -2.74 7.31
N ALA A 77 -13.23 -2.49 6.28
CA ALA A 77 -12.51 -1.23 6.14
C ALA A 77 -13.48 -0.03 6.04
N ARG A 78 -14.52 -0.13 5.21
CA ARG A 78 -15.54 0.95 5.12
C ARG A 78 -16.28 1.20 6.42
N ALA A 79 -16.69 0.14 7.11
CA ALA A 79 -17.35 0.28 8.41
C ALA A 79 -16.49 1.05 9.43
N ALA A 80 -15.16 0.88 9.39
CA ALA A 80 -14.26 1.68 10.21
C ALA A 80 -14.12 3.13 9.73
N LEU A 81 -14.16 3.37 8.42
CA LEU A 81 -14.08 4.72 7.87
C LEU A 81 -15.36 5.54 8.11
N ASP A 82 -16.52 4.90 8.26
CA ASP A 82 -17.80 5.57 8.50
C ASP A 82 -17.81 6.42 9.78
N THR A 83 -16.98 6.07 10.76
CA THR A 83 -16.87 6.81 12.03
C THR A 83 -15.98 8.05 11.93
N LEU A 84 -15.27 8.25 10.81
CA LEU A 84 -14.32 9.34 10.63
C LEU A 84 -14.94 10.55 9.95
N PRO A 85 -14.49 11.78 10.26
CA PRO A 85 -14.92 12.98 9.55
C PRO A 85 -14.49 12.95 8.08
N ASP A 86 -15.19 13.72 7.24
CA ASP A 86 -14.84 13.83 5.83
C ASP A 86 -13.47 14.49 5.64
N SER A 87 -12.64 13.84 4.83
CA SER A 87 -11.27 14.26 4.54
C SER A 87 -10.76 13.52 3.30
N ALA A 88 -9.77 14.10 2.64
CA ALA A 88 -9.12 13.51 1.48
C ALA A 88 -8.58 12.10 1.76
N ARG A 89 -7.95 11.90 2.94
CA ARG A 89 -7.41 10.59 3.35
C ARG A 89 -8.52 9.55 3.49
N ARG A 90 -9.64 9.90 4.14
CA ARG A 90 -10.81 9.02 4.24
C ARG A 90 -11.35 8.70 2.85
N ALA A 91 -11.51 9.70 1.99
CA ALA A 91 -12.05 9.54 0.65
C ALA A 91 -11.18 8.59 -0.22
N VAL A 92 -9.85 8.67 -0.11
CA VAL A 92 -8.94 7.75 -0.82
C VAL A 92 -9.07 6.32 -0.33
N LEU A 93 -9.10 6.10 0.99
CA LEU A 93 -9.30 4.76 1.57
C LEU A 93 -10.69 4.20 1.20
N TRP A 94 -11.70 5.05 1.16
CA TRP A 94 -13.05 4.68 0.73
C TRP A 94 -13.11 4.27 -0.75
N ALA A 95 -12.46 5.04 -1.62
CA ALA A 95 -12.34 4.74 -3.04
C ALA A 95 -11.56 3.43 -3.25
N ARG A 96 -10.48 3.21 -2.50
CA ARG A 96 -9.73 1.95 -2.50
C ARG A 96 -10.61 0.77 -2.11
N ALA A 97 -11.43 0.91 -1.06
CA ALA A 97 -12.37 -0.13 -0.67
C ALA A 97 -13.38 -0.42 -1.79
N GLY A 98 -13.91 0.63 -2.45
CA GLY A 98 -14.82 0.47 -3.59
C GLY A 98 -14.18 -0.26 -4.76
N ALA A 99 -12.92 0.04 -5.06
CA ALA A 99 -12.14 -0.67 -6.07
C ALA A 99 -11.98 -2.17 -5.72
N GLN A 100 -11.66 -2.49 -4.46
CA GLN A 100 -11.52 -3.89 -4.03
C GLN A 100 -12.85 -4.66 -4.04
N LEU A 101 -13.97 -3.96 -3.83
CA LEU A 101 -15.32 -4.52 -3.93
C LEU A 101 -15.80 -4.67 -5.38
N GLY A 102 -15.03 -4.20 -6.37
CA GLY A 102 -15.43 -4.26 -7.78
C GLY A 102 -16.59 -3.33 -8.12
N GLU A 103 -16.76 -2.23 -7.39
CA GLU A 103 -17.87 -1.30 -7.62
C GLU A 103 -17.71 -0.56 -8.95
N ALA A 104 -18.81 -0.46 -9.70
CA ALA A 104 -18.84 0.28 -10.96
C ALA A 104 -18.41 1.75 -10.78
N GLN A 105 -18.75 2.36 -9.63
CA GLN A 105 -18.36 3.74 -9.31
C GLN A 105 -16.93 3.91 -8.79
N ALA A 106 -16.11 2.87 -8.67
CA ALA A 106 -14.77 2.98 -8.06
C ALA A 106 -13.89 4.05 -8.71
N LEU A 107 -13.94 4.19 -10.04
CA LEU A 107 -13.21 5.23 -10.76
C LEU A 107 -13.70 6.64 -10.41
N MET A 108 -15.03 6.83 -10.33
CA MET A 108 -15.64 8.09 -9.93
C MET A 108 -15.24 8.46 -8.49
N LEU A 109 -15.26 7.49 -7.57
CA LEU A 109 -14.84 7.68 -6.18
C LEU A 109 -13.37 8.10 -6.10
N ALA A 110 -12.48 7.48 -6.87
CA ALA A 110 -11.07 7.84 -6.91
C ALA A 110 -10.85 9.25 -7.48
N GLN A 111 -11.61 9.66 -8.50
CA GLN A 111 -11.59 11.02 -9.06
C GLN A 111 -12.09 12.07 -8.05
N ALA A 112 -13.14 11.75 -7.30
CA ALA A 112 -13.67 12.60 -6.24
C ALA A 112 -12.64 12.75 -5.10
N ALA A 113 -12.02 11.66 -4.66
CA ALA A 113 -10.98 11.66 -3.64
C ALA A 113 -9.76 12.49 -4.07
N ARG A 114 -9.32 12.36 -5.32
CA ARG A 114 -8.26 13.22 -5.90
C ARG A 114 -8.64 14.70 -5.84
N SER A 115 -9.86 15.03 -6.26
CA SER A 115 -10.35 16.41 -6.28
C SER A 115 -10.42 17.00 -4.87
N GLN A 116 -10.81 16.20 -3.89
CA GLN A 116 -10.80 16.57 -2.48
C GLN A 116 -9.39 16.79 -1.94
N ALA A 117 -8.44 15.88 -2.23
CA ALA A 117 -7.04 16.02 -1.85
C ALA A 117 -6.41 17.32 -2.37
N ARG A 118 -6.72 17.71 -3.61
CA ARG A 118 -6.30 19.00 -4.17
C ARG A 118 -6.88 20.19 -3.41
N ARG A 119 -8.17 20.15 -3.06
CA ARG A 119 -8.83 21.23 -2.30
C ARG A 119 -8.27 21.37 -0.89
N GLU A 120 -7.96 20.25 -0.25
CA GLU A 120 -7.43 20.20 1.12
C GLU A 120 -5.90 20.43 1.17
N GLY A 121 -5.20 20.39 0.03
CA GLY A 121 -3.74 20.49 -0.02
C GLY A 121 -3.03 19.25 0.54
N ASP A 122 -3.71 18.10 0.64
CA ASP A 122 -3.13 16.87 1.17
C ASP A 122 -2.33 16.14 0.07
N ALA A 123 -1.02 16.37 0.06
CA ALA A 123 -0.09 15.79 -0.92
C ALA A 123 -0.07 14.25 -0.88
N ALA A 124 -0.09 13.66 0.31
CA ALA A 124 -0.06 12.21 0.47
C ALA A 124 -1.34 11.55 -0.05
N ALA A 125 -2.51 12.12 0.27
CA ALA A 125 -3.78 11.67 -0.27
C ALA A 125 -3.84 11.85 -1.80
N LEU A 126 -3.27 12.95 -2.32
CA LEU A 126 -3.24 13.22 -3.75
C LEU A 126 -2.40 12.19 -4.52
N ILE A 127 -1.21 11.85 -4.00
CA ILE A 127 -0.35 10.80 -4.57
C ILE A 127 -1.05 9.44 -4.53
N ALA A 128 -1.67 9.08 -3.41
CA ALA A 128 -2.40 7.82 -3.27
C ALA A 128 -3.61 7.73 -4.20
N ALA A 129 -4.35 8.83 -4.38
CA ALA A 129 -5.46 8.92 -5.34
C ALA A 129 -4.97 8.77 -6.79
N ALA A 130 -3.84 9.40 -7.14
CA ALA A 130 -3.21 9.27 -8.46
C ALA A 130 -2.78 7.82 -8.76
N ALA A 131 -2.20 7.13 -7.77
CA ALA A 131 -1.86 5.72 -7.91
C ALA A 131 -3.11 4.84 -8.12
N LEU A 132 -4.15 5.01 -7.31
CA LEU A 132 -5.41 4.28 -7.44
C LEU A 132 -6.09 4.52 -8.80
N LEU A 133 -6.09 5.77 -9.29
CA LEU A 133 -6.59 6.08 -10.63
C LEU A 133 -5.79 5.35 -11.71
N GLY A 134 -4.46 5.35 -11.61
CA GLY A 134 -3.60 4.62 -12.54
C GLY A 134 -3.92 3.12 -12.60
N GLU A 135 -4.17 2.48 -11.45
CA GLU A 135 -4.57 1.07 -11.38
C GLU A 135 -5.92 0.81 -12.06
N LEU A 136 -6.93 1.63 -11.74
CA LEU A 136 -8.29 1.48 -12.28
C LEU A 136 -8.34 1.75 -13.79
N GLU A 137 -7.65 2.80 -14.25
CA GLU A 137 -7.58 3.15 -15.67
C GLU A 137 -6.79 2.10 -16.47
N GLN A 138 -5.75 1.52 -15.88
CA GLN A 138 -5.04 0.38 -16.47
C GLN A 138 -5.95 -0.85 -16.59
N ALA A 139 -6.70 -1.18 -15.55
CA ALA A 139 -7.65 -2.31 -15.56
C ALA A 139 -8.74 -2.14 -16.63
N GLN A 140 -9.14 -0.91 -16.92
CA GLN A 140 -10.11 -0.57 -17.96
C GLN A 140 -9.51 -0.48 -19.37
N GLY A 141 -8.23 -0.80 -19.56
CA GLY A 141 -7.57 -0.72 -20.86
C GLY A 141 -7.33 0.71 -21.34
N ALA A 142 -7.21 1.68 -20.42
CA ALA A 142 -6.97 3.10 -20.70
C ALA A 142 -5.56 3.57 -20.27
N PRO A 143 -4.46 2.93 -20.75
CA PRO A 143 -3.11 3.17 -20.23
C PRO A 143 -2.59 4.60 -20.46
N ARG A 144 -3.02 5.29 -21.53
CA ARG A 144 -2.65 6.71 -21.75
C ARG A 144 -3.26 7.63 -20.70
N GLN A 145 -4.48 7.32 -20.27
CA GLN A 145 -5.15 8.07 -19.21
C GLN A 145 -4.48 7.76 -17.86
N ALA A 146 -4.16 6.49 -17.61
CA ALA A 146 -3.36 6.07 -16.45
C ALA A 146 -2.03 6.83 -16.35
N LEU A 147 -1.27 6.97 -17.45
CA LEU A 147 -0.02 7.74 -17.46
C LEU A 147 -0.23 9.21 -17.05
N ARG A 148 -1.33 9.84 -17.47
CA ARG A 148 -1.63 11.24 -17.09
C ARG A 148 -1.96 11.35 -15.61
N SER A 149 -2.78 10.43 -15.09
CA SER A 149 -3.12 10.38 -13.67
C SER A 149 -1.89 10.15 -12.80
N LEU A 150 -0.99 9.25 -13.20
CA LEU A 150 0.26 8.96 -12.47
C LEU A 150 1.28 10.10 -12.56
N ALA A 151 1.37 10.80 -13.69
CA ALA A 151 2.26 11.96 -13.85
C ALA A 151 1.95 13.08 -12.86
N GLU A 152 0.67 13.25 -12.50
CA GLU A 152 0.25 14.18 -11.47
C GLU A 152 0.85 13.83 -10.10
N GLY A 153 0.74 12.56 -9.67
CA GLY A 153 1.33 12.10 -8.41
C GLY A 153 2.85 12.30 -8.38
N LEU A 154 3.53 12.05 -9.50
CA LEU A 154 4.98 12.31 -9.62
C LEU A 154 5.29 13.79 -9.47
N LYS A 155 4.48 14.67 -10.08
CA LYS A 155 4.69 16.11 -9.99
C LYS A 155 4.49 16.62 -8.57
N VAL A 156 3.52 16.10 -7.84
CA VAL A 156 3.30 16.46 -6.43
C VAL A 156 4.48 16.05 -5.56
N ALA A 157 5.01 14.83 -5.73
CA ALA A 157 6.21 14.38 -5.01
C ALA A 157 7.43 15.28 -5.30
N GLU A 158 7.64 15.64 -6.57
CA GLU A 158 8.70 16.56 -6.97
C GLU A 158 8.57 17.93 -6.31
N LEU A 159 7.35 18.52 -6.31
CA LEU A 159 7.10 19.85 -5.74
C LEU A 159 7.21 19.90 -4.21
N THR A 160 6.95 18.79 -3.54
CA THR A 160 7.07 18.66 -2.08
C THR A 160 8.48 18.30 -1.62
N GLY A 161 9.41 18.06 -2.55
CA GLY A 161 10.76 17.60 -2.24
C GLY A 161 10.82 16.16 -1.73
N GLU A 162 9.71 15.43 -1.77
CA GLU A 162 9.64 14.05 -1.33
C GLU A 162 10.12 13.10 -2.44
N SER A 163 10.70 11.98 -2.02
CA SER A 163 10.97 10.90 -2.97
C SER A 163 9.67 10.36 -3.53
N ALA A 164 9.58 10.22 -4.86
CA ALA A 164 8.42 9.58 -5.50
C ALA A 164 8.03 8.27 -4.80
N ASP A 165 6.73 8.18 -4.45
CA ASP A 165 6.13 7.07 -3.73
C ASP A 165 6.37 5.73 -4.45
N PRO A 166 6.83 4.68 -3.75
CA PRO A 166 7.18 3.41 -4.36
C PRO A 166 5.96 2.70 -4.98
N HIS A 167 4.76 2.86 -4.42
CA HIS A 167 3.54 2.24 -4.97
C HIS A 167 3.15 2.91 -6.29
N LEU A 168 3.17 4.25 -6.34
CA LEU A 168 2.98 5.03 -7.55
C LEU A 168 3.97 4.62 -8.66
N LEU A 169 5.26 4.45 -8.31
CA LEU A 169 6.28 3.98 -9.25
C LEU A 169 6.01 2.56 -9.73
N ALA A 170 5.58 1.65 -8.86
CA ALA A 170 5.28 0.27 -9.23
C ALA A 170 4.10 0.20 -10.21
N VAL A 171 3.02 0.96 -9.96
CA VAL A 171 1.88 1.07 -10.90
C VAL A 171 2.33 1.66 -12.23
N LEU A 172 3.17 2.70 -12.20
CA LEU A 172 3.72 3.31 -13.41
C LEU A 172 4.53 2.33 -14.25
N ALA A 173 5.31 1.45 -13.64
CA ALA A 173 6.07 0.43 -14.37
C ALA A 173 5.15 -0.49 -15.19
N HIS A 174 4.04 -0.95 -14.59
CA HIS A 174 3.04 -1.78 -15.28
C HIS A 174 2.36 -1.05 -16.44
N VAL A 175 1.96 0.21 -16.23
CA VAL A 175 1.37 1.02 -17.30
C VAL A 175 2.38 1.24 -18.43
N GLN A 176 3.64 1.56 -18.11
CA GLN A 176 4.71 1.75 -19.10
C GLN A 176 5.03 0.49 -19.89
N ALA A 177 4.93 -0.69 -19.29
CA ALA A 177 5.13 -1.96 -20.00
C ALA A 177 4.09 -2.17 -21.11
N GLY A 178 2.85 -1.68 -20.92
CA GLY A 178 1.76 -1.82 -21.87
C GLY A 178 1.77 -0.83 -23.05
N VAL A 179 2.39 0.35 -22.90
CA VAL A 179 2.37 1.41 -23.95
C VAL A 179 3.73 1.96 -24.33
N GLY A 180 4.79 1.55 -23.66
CA GLY A 180 6.12 2.14 -23.78
C GLY A 180 7.22 1.10 -23.92
N SER A 181 8.43 1.52 -23.56
CA SER A 181 9.61 0.65 -23.62
C SER A 181 9.68 -0.27 -22.42
N ALA A 182 9.81 -1.58 -22.67
CA ALA A 182 10.06 -2.58 -21.63
C ALA A 182 11.32 -2.25 -20.79
N ALA A 183 12.33 -1.62 -21.37
CA ALA A 183 13.52 -1.19 -20.62
C ALA A 183 13.19 -0.08 -19.61
N LYS A 184 12.37 0.90 -20.00
CA LYS A 184 11.92 1.99 -19.11
C LYS A 184 11.05 1.43 -17.98
N ALA A 185 10.09 0.56 -18.31
CA ALA A 185 9.25 -0.11 -17.34
C ALA A 185 10.07 -0.87 -16.29
N ARG A 186 11.07 -1.66 -16.72
CA ARG A 186 11.99 -2.37 -15.81
C ARG A 186 12.79 -1.42 -14.93
N GLN A 187 13.32 -0.32 -15.46
CA GLN A 187 14.05 0.66 -14.65
C GLN A 187 13.13 1.31 -13.61
N THR A 188 11.91 1.66 -13.97
CA THR A 188 10.91 2.20 -13.04
C THR A 188 10.53 1.18 -11.96
N ALA A 189 10.35 -0.09 -12.33
CA ALA A 189 10.08 -1.17 -11.38
C ALA A 189 11.25 -1.39 -10.40
N GLN A 190 12.49 -1.36 -10.89
CA GLN A 190 13.68 -1.49 -10.04
C GLN A 190 13.76 -0.37 -9.01
N ARG A 191 13.49 0.88 -9.41
CA ARG A 191 13.41 2.03 -8.48
C ARG A 191 12.29 1.89 -7.46
N ALA A 192 11.13 1.37 -7.89
CA ALA A 192 10.02 1.09 -6.99
C ALA A 192 10.42 0.04 -5.94
N LEU A 193 11.10 -1.03 -6.37
CA LEU A 193 11.58 -2.10 -5.51
C LEU A 193 12.60 -1.60 -4.47
N GLU A 194 13.59 -0.81 -4.90
CA GLU A 194 14.62 -0.23 -4.03
C GLU A 194 14.04 0.66 -2.93
N ARG A 195 12.93 1.34 -3.21
CA ARG A 195 12.26 2.25 -2.27
C ARG A 195 11.14 1.60 -1.47
N SER A 196 10.71 0.40 -1.85
CA SER A 196 9.59 -0.28 -1.22
C SER A 196 9.98 -0.82 0.15
N GLY A 197 9.09 -0.65 1.13
CA GLY A 197 9.16 -1.38 2.38
C GLY A 197 8.93 -2.89 2.17
N PRO A 198 9.39 -3.73 3.10
CA PRO A 198 9.15 -5.16 3.03
C PRO A 198 7.65 -5.45 3.06
N ARG A 199 7.23 -6.52 2.39
CA ARG A 199 5.90 -7.14 2.50
C ARG A 199 4.74 -6.23 2.12
N GLY A 200 5.04 -5.12 1.43
CA GLY A 200 4.07 -4.11 1.04
C GLY A 200 3.59 -4.25 -0.42
N PRO A 201 2.45 -3.61 -0.77
CA PRO A 201 1.91 -3.64 -2.13
C PRO A 201 2.90 -3.16 -3.21
N ALA A 202 3.62 -2.08 -2.93
CA ALA A 202 4.61 -1.51 -3.86
C ALA A 202 5.70 -2.54 -4.24
N ARG A 203 6.19 -3.30 -3.25
CA ARG A 203 7.23 -4.31 -3.43
C ARG A 203 6.72 -5.45 -4.30
N VAL A 204 5.54 -5.98 -3.97
CA VAL A 204 4.88 -7.07 -4.71
C VAL A 204 4.66 -6.65 -6.17
N LEU A 205 4.10 -5.46 -6.40
CA LEU A 205 3.88 -4.94 -7.76
C LEU A 205 5.19 -4.74 -8.53
N ALA A 206 6.23 -4.22 -7.88
CA ALA A 206 7.53 -4.03 -8.51
C ALA A 206 8.16 -5.38 -8.91
N LEU A 207 8.08 -6.40 -8.04
CA LEU A 207 8.55 -7.75 -8.34
C LEU A 207 7.81 -8.36 -9.55
N PHE A 208 6.48 -8.20 -9.62
CA PHE A 208 5.72 -8.62 -10.79
C PHE A 208 6.17 -7.90 -12.07
N ALA A 209 6.38 -6.58 -12.03
CA ALA A 209 6.85 -5.80 -13.18
C ALA A 209 8.27 -6.20 -13.64
N LEU A 210 9.08 -6.78 -12.75
CA LEU A 210 10.40 -7.31 -13.06
C LEU A 210 10.39 -8.76 -13.55
N GLY A 211 9.22 -9.41 -13.64
CA GLY A 211 9.10 -10.83 -14.00
C GLY A 211 9.49 -11.78 -12.87
N ARG A 212 9.57 -11.31 -11.62
CA ARG A 212 9.93 -12.11 -10.43
C ARG A 212 8.67 -12.60 -9.72
N GLY A 213 7.83 -13.34 -10.44
CA GLY A 213 6.48 -13.71 -10.00
C GLY A 213 6.44 -14.59 -8.74
N ASP A 214 7.32 -15.58 -8.62
CA ASP A 214 7.38 -16.44 -7.43
C ASP A 214 7.74 -15.66 -6.18
N GLU A 215 8.74 -14.78 -6.28
CA GLU A 215 9.15 -13.92 -5.17
C GLU A 215 8.05 -12.91 -4.82
N ALA A 216 7.35 -12.36 -5.81
CA ALA A 216 6.19 -11.48 -5.57
C ALA A 216 5.10 -12.21 -4.76
N ARG A 217 4.82 -13.48 -5.08
CA ARG A 217 3.85 -14.31 -4.34
C ARG A 217 4.32 -14.63 -2.93
N GLN A 218 5.61 -14.95 -2.74
CA GLN A 218 6.19 -15.18 -1.41
C GLN A 218 6.12 -13.90 -0.56
N GLU A 219 6.46 -12.75 -1.14
CA GLU A 219 6.40 -11.45 -0.48
C GLU A 219 4.96 -11.08 -0.09
N ALA A 220 4.00 -11.33 -0.98
CA ALA A 220 2.58 -11.11 -0.70
C ALA A 220 2.06 -12.04 0.40
N GLN A 221 2.44 -13.32 0.39
CA GLN A 221 2.10 -14.28 1.43
C GLN A 221 2.68 -13.86 2.79
N ALA A 222 3.95 -13.44 2.80
CA ALA A 222 4.61 -12.96 4.01
C ALA A 222 3.98 -11.67 4.56
N GLY A 223 3.46 -10.81 3.67
CA GLY A 223 2.75 -9.58 4.01
C GLY A 223 1.26 -9.71 4.27
N GLU A 224 0.73 -10.94 4.16
CA GLU A 224 -0.71 -11.23 4.22
C GLU A 224 -1.52 -10.36 3.24
N LEU A 225 -0.92 -10.05 2.09
CA LEU A 225 -1.51 -9.14 1.13
C LEU A 225 -2.51 -9.89 0.24
N ALA A 226 -3.74 -9.39 0.17
CA ALA A 226 -4.77 -9.99 -0.66
C ALA A 226 -4.51 -9.78 -2.16
N PRO A 227 -4.84 -10.77 -3.03
CA PRO A 227 -4.60 -10.69 -4.48
C PRO A 227 -5.16 -9.47 -5.20
N VAL A 228 -6.23 -8.89 -4.66
CA VAL A 228 -6.87 -7.68 -5.19
C VAL A 228 -5.91 -6.49 -5.36
N TRP A 229 -4.75 -6.50 -4.69
CA TRP A 229 -3.71 -5.48 -4.85
C TRP A 229 -2.89 -5.59 -6.13
N TRP A 230 -2.95 -6.68 -6.88
CA TRP A 230 -2.18 -6.87 -8.11
C TRP A 230 -2.94 -7.52 -9.26
N THR A 231 -4.23 -7.84 -9.09
CA THR A 231 -5.04 -8.46 -10.16
C THR A 231 -5.19 -7.56 -11.41
N PHE A 232 -5.07 -6.24 -11.28
CA PHE A 232 -5.16 -5.30 -12.40
C PHE A 232 -4.01 -5.41 -13.42
N VAL A 233 -2.90 -6.10 -13.08
CA VAL A 233 -1.72 -6.20 -13.95
C VAL A 233 -1.78 -7.37 -14.97
N GLY A 234 -2.89 -8.12 -14.99
CA GLY A 234 -3.37 -8.86 -16.16
C GLY A 234 -2.42 -9.84 -16.88
N SER A 235 -1.44 -10.44 -16.19
CA SER A 235 -0.46 -11.33 -16.85
C SER A 235 0.23 -12.39 -15.96
N VAL A 236 -0.23 -12.64 -14.73
CA VAL A 236 0.48 -13.53 -13.81
C VAL A 236 0.28 -15.04 -14.11
N ASP A 237 -0.72 -15.41 -14.92
CA ASP A 237 -1.09 -16.81 -15.20
C ASP A 237 -0.79 -17.31 -16.63
N ARG A 238 -0.01 -16.58 -17.45
CA ARG A 238 0.32 -17.02 -18.83
C ARG A 238 1.76 -17.54 -19.00
N GLN A 239 2.24 -18.34 -18.06
CA GLN A 239 3.44 -19.16 -18.26
C GLN A 239 3.30 -20.56 -17.63
N GLU A 240 2.30 -21.32 -18.07
CA GLU A 240 2.43 -22.78 -18.17
C GLU A 240 1.79 -23.20 -19.49
N GLY A 241 2.65 -23.34 -20.51
CA GLY A 241 2.36 -23.96 -21.79
C GLY A 241 3.47 -24.95 -22.10
#